data_AF-A0A1H1BGP6-F1
#
_entry.id   AF-A0A1H1BGP6-F1
#
_cell.length_a   1.000
_cell.length_b   1.000
_cell.length_c   1.000
_cell.angle_alpha   90.00
_cell.angle_beta   90.00
_cell.angle_gamma   90.00
#
_symmetry.space_group_name_H-M   'P 1'
#
loop_
_entity.id
_entity.type
_entity.pdbx_description
1 polymer ?
#
loop_
_entity_poly.entity_id
_entity_poly.type
_entity_poly.pdbx_seq_one_letter_code
_entity_poly.pdbx_strand_id
1 'polypeptide(L)'
;MRGSLLMVTVLLLGGCSCSRQPDDAPATGAAASGQAAPAQDPVAIANQAATAQAAQAQAQASNVAALSLAASTVHAYLAAAAGKDWNKADAYWVGGKPPPQPDDYSVRSLQDLGSMRINNEAPKPLDEEMPTRAVEIPVVLRVRKSDGIHEIKGWYRLRRKIGDDGWEITSASMRPSLD
;
A
#
# COMPACT_ATOMS: atom_id res chain seq x y z
N MET A 1 26.69 -1.12 28.58
CA MET A 1 27.91 -0.39 28.14
C MET A 1 27.60 0.11 26.73
N ARG A 2 27.11 1.35 26.56
CA ARG A 2 27.83 2.63 26.43
C ARG A 2 28.80 2.65 25.22
N GLY A 3 28.55 3.59 24.31
CA GLY A 3 29.49 4.08 23.28
C GLY A 3 28.80 4.21 21.92
N SER A 4 28.15 5.33 21.57
CA SER A 4 28.72 6.61 21.06
C SER A 4 29.57 6.40 19.80
N LEU A 5 29.05 6.77 18.62
CA LEU A 5 29.21 8.07 17.94
C LEU A 5 30.59 8.21 17.26
N LEU A 6 30.64 8.28 15.93
CA LEU A 6 31.60 9.16 15.21
C LEU A 6 31.30 9.29 13.71
N MET A 7 30.88 10.51 13.41
CA MET A 7 30.88 11.26 12.17
C MET A 7 32.22 11.11 11.41
N VAL A 8 32.17 10.81 10.11
CA VAL A 8 33.33 10.93 9.21
C VAL A 8 32.93 11.84 8.05
N THR A 9 33.32 13.10 8.20
CA THR A 9 33.43 14.09 7.12
C THR A 9 34.78 13.86 6.45
N VAL A 10 34.80 13.59 5.15
CA VAL A 10 36.02 13.67 4.33
C VAL A 10 35.92 14.92 3.46
N LEU A 11 36.91 15.79 3.68
CA LEU A 11 37.15 17.06 3.03
C LEU A 11 38.38 16.88 2.12
N LEU A 12 38.56 17.81 1.15
CA LEU A 12 39.77 18.11 0.37
C LEU A 12 39.93 17.31 -0.95
N LEU A 13 40.41 17.80 -2.09
CA LEU A 13 41.02 19.05 -2.62
C LEU A 13 40.75 19.01 -4.16
N GLY A 14 40.50 20.12 -4.86
CA GLY A 14 41.57 20.94 -5.44
C GLY A 14 41.63 20.82 -6.97
N GLY A 15 41.24 21.89 -7.68
CA GLY A 15 41.30 21.98 -9.14
C GLY A 15 41.22 23.44 -9.61
N CYS A 16 42.25 24.23 -9.28
CA CYS A 16 42.48 25.57 -9.84
C CYS A 16 43.32 25.49 -11.13
N SER A 17 43.05 26.47 -11.99
CA SER A 17 43.89 27.05 -13.06
C SER A 17 43.88 26.42 -14.46
N CYS A 18 43.28 27.15 -15.42
CA CYS A 18 44.02 27.87 -16.46
C CYS A 18 43.12 28.80 -17.30
N SER A 19 43.23 30.09 -17.00
CA SER A 19 43.30 31.29 -17.86
C SER A 19 42.78 31.26 -19.32
N ARG A 20 41.84 32.17 -19.65
CA ARG A 20 41.93 33.04 -20.84
C ARG A 20 41.04 34.28 -20.70
N GLN A 21 41.67 35.44 -20.53
CA GLN A 21 41.07 36.77 -20.69
C GLN A 21 41.12 37.14 -22.19
N PRO A 22 40.06 37.70 -22.76
CA PRO A 22 40.18 38.63 -23.88
C PRO A 22 39.75 40.05 -23.46
N ASP A 23 40.50 41.03 -23.94
CA ASP A 23 40.33 42.47 -23.74
C ASP A 23 38.96 43.02 -24.15
N ASP A 24 38.58 44.09 -23.45
CA ASP A 24 37.44 44.98 -23.74
C ASP A 24 37.49 45.60 -25.14
N ALA A 25 36.35 45.54 -25.84
CA ALA A 25 35.93 46.59 -26.76
C ALA A 25 34.39 46.70 -26.74
N PRO A 26 33.81 47.90 -26.57
CA PRO A 26 32.38 48.07 -26.35
C PRO A 26 31.65 48.07 -27.69
N ALA A 27 30.76 47.09 -27.89
CA ALA A 27 29.78 47.11 -28.97
C ALA A 27 28.37 47.14 -28.36
N THR A 28 27.84 48.36 -28.33
CA THR A 28 26.46 48.76 -28.62
C THR A 28 25.35 47.78 -28.23
N GLY A 29 24.53 48.23 -27.27
CA GLY A 29 23.50 47.43 -26.63
C GLY A 29 22.48 46.82 -27.59
N ALA A 30 22.34 45.50 -27.48
CA ALA A 30 21.07 44.82 -27.62
C ALA A 30 20.64 44.43 -26.21
N ALA A 31 19.71 45.20 -25.64
CA ALA A 31 19.11 44.89 -24.36
C ALA A 31 18.40 43.53 -24.48
N ALA A 32 19.01 42.48 -23.94
CA ALA A 32 18.26 41.31 -23.54
C ALA A 32 17.34 41.78 -22.41
N SER A 33 16.09 42.08 -22.75
CA SER A 33 15.02 42.25 -21.78
C SER A 33 14.83 40.90 -21.08
N GLY A 34 15.63 40.68 -20.04
CA GLY A 34 15.38 39.65 -19.05
C GLY A 34 14.07 40.01 -18.38
N GLN A 35 12.99 39.37 -18.82
CA GLN A 35 11.73 39.38 -18.10
C GLN A 35 12.05 38.89 -16.69
N ALA A 36 12.05 39.80 -15.71
CA ALA A 36 12.13 39.42 -14.31
C ALA A 36 10.94 38.49 -14.05
N ALA A 37 11.20 37.27 -13.59
CA ALA A 37 10.13 36.39 -13.14
C ALA A 37 9.30 37.15 -12.10
N PRO A 38 7.95 37.16 -12.21
CA PRO A 38 7.14 37.89 -11.26
C PRO A 38 7.45 37.36 -9.85
N ALA A 39 7.75 38.27 -8.93
CA ALA A 39 7.91 37.93 -7.53
C ALA A 39 6.59 37.30 -7.06
N GLN A 40 6.63 35.99 -6.78
CA GLN A 40 5.46 35.28 -6.27
C GLN A 40 5.14 35.81 -4.87
N ASP A 41 3.87 36.17 -4.65
CA ASP A 41 3.39 36.62 -3.34
C ASP A 41 3.60 35.50 -2.30
N PRO A 42 4.38 35.72 -1.23
CA PRO A 42 4.60 34.73 -0.18
C PRO A 42 3.30 34.19 0.43
N VAL A 43 2.25 35.01 0.49
CA VAL A 43 0.94 34.62 1.00
C VAL A 43 0.26 33.64 0.04
N ALA A 44 0.38 33.86 -1.27
CA ALA A 44 -0.17 32.96 -2.27
C ALA A 44 0.53 31.59 -2.27
N ILE A 45 1.86 31.57 -2.09
CA ILE A 45 2.64 30.32 -1.97
C ILE A 45 2.21 29.53 -0.72
N ALA A 46 2.07 30.21 0.42
CA ALA A 46 1.64 29.58 1.67
C ALA A 46 0.23 28.96 1.55
N ASN A 47 -0.71 29.67 0.92
CA ASN A 47 -2.06 29.17 0.70
C ASN A 47 -2.09 27.94 -0.23
N GLN A 48 -1.25 27.93 -1.29
CA GLN A 48 -1.12 26.77 -2.17
C GLN A 48 -0.53 25.57 -1.43
N ALA A 49 0.51 25.78 -0.63
CA ALA A 49 1.12 24.72 0.18
C ALA A 49 0.11 24.13 1.18
N ALA A 50 -0.67 24.97 1.86
CA ALA A 50 -1.72 24.52 2.78
C ALA A 50 -2.81 23.70 2.08
N THR A 51 -3.22 24.13 0.88
CA THR A 51 -4.21 23.41 0.07
C THR A 51 -3.68 22.04 -0.38
N ALA A 52 -2.41 21.97 -0.81
CA ALA A 52 -1.78 20.72 -1.19
C ALA A 52 -1.65 19.75 0.00
N GLN A 53 -1.29 20.25 1.18
CA GLN A 53 -1.23 19.45 2.41
C GLN A 53 -2.59 18.90 2.80
N ALA A 54 -3.66 19.71 2.71
CA ALA A 54 -5.02 19.25 3.00
C ALA A 54 -5.48 18.16 2.01
N ALA A 55 -5.19 18.33 0.72
CA ALA A 55 -5.50 17.33 -0.30
C ALA A 55 -4.76 16.00 -0.06
N GLN A 56 -3.48 16.07 0.32
CA GLN A 56 -2.69 14.90 0.69
C GLN A 56 -3.29 14.19 1.91
N ALA A 57 -3.59 14.92 2.98
CA ALA A 57 -4.20 14.38 4.20
C ALA A 57 -5.51 13.65 3.91
N GLN A 58 -6.35 14.23 3.05
CA GLN A 58 -7.61 13.62 2.63
C GLN A 58 -7.39 12.35 1.80
N ALA A 59 -6.43 12.36 0.87
CA ALA A 59 -6.07 11.18 0.09
C ALA A 59 -5.58 10.04 1.01
N GLN A 60 -4.74 10.35 1.99
CA GLN A 60 -4.24 9.37 2.95
C GLN A 60 -5.36 8.81 3.85
N ALA A 61 -6.25 9.66 4.34
CA ALA A 61 -7.42 9.22 5.11
C ALA A 61 -8.33 8.29 4.27
N SER A 62 -8.57 8.63 3.01
CA SER A 62 -9.36 7.80 2.08
C SER A 62 -8.70 6.44 1.84
N ASN A 63 -7.37 6.41 1.73
CA ASN A 63 -6.62 5.18 1.54
C ASN A 63 -6.68 4.28 2.79
N VAL A 64 -6.53 4.85 4.00
CA VAL A 64 -6.68 4.11 5.27
C VAL A 64 -8.08 3.49 5.37
N ALA A 65 -9.13 4.24 5.03
CA ALA A 65 -10.50 3.73 5.01
C ALA A 65 -10.67 2.58 4.00
N ALA A 66 -10.11 2.72 2.79
CA ALA A 66 -10.15 1.69 1.76
C ALA A 66 -9.46 0.38 2.21
N LEU A 67 -8.26 0.47 2.82
CA LEU A 67 -7.54 -0.67 3.36
C LEU A 67 -8.30 -1.37 4.50
N SER A 68 -8.94 -0.61 5.38
CA SER A 68 -9.76 -1.15 6.47
C SER A 68 -10.97 -1.93 5.94
N LEU A 69 -11.62 -1.42 4.89
CA LEU A 69 -12.74 -2.10 4.24
C LEU A 69 -12.31 -3.39 3.53
N ALA A 70 -11.12 -3.39 2.90
CA ALA A 70 -10.57 -4.60 2.31
C ALA A 70 -10.30 -5.68 3.36
N ALA A 71 -9.68 -5.32 4.48
CA ALA A 71 -9.43 -6.24 5.59
C ALA A 71 -10.73 -6.79 6.19
N SER A 72 -11.76 -5.94 6.32
CA SER A 72 -13.09 -6.34 6.79
C SER A 72 -13.76 -7.32 5.82
N THR A 73 -13.55 -7.15 4.51
CA THR A 73 -14.08 -8.04 3.47
C THR A 73 -13.48 -9.45 3.59
N VAL A 74 -12.15 -9.56 3.75
CA VAL A 74 -11.48 -10.86 3.99
C VAL A 74 -11.96 -11.49 5.30
N HIS A 75 -12.10 -10.69 6.35
CA HIS A 75 -12.59 -11.20 7.63
C HIS A 75 -14.01 -11.78 7.50
N ALA A 76 -14.91 -11.08 6.80
CA ALA A 76 -16.28 -11.51 6.58
C ALA A 76 -16.37 -12.79 5.71
N TYR A 77 -15.53 -12.89 4.68
CA TYR A 77 -15.36 -14.10 3.88
C TYR A 77 -14.98 -15.30 4.76
N LEU A 78 -13.92 -15.16 5.56
CA LEU A 78 -13.42 -16.22 6.42
C LEU A 78 -14.42 -16.59 7.53
N ALA A 79 -15.16 -15.63 8.06
CA ALA A 79 -16.23 -15.89 9.02
C ALA A 79 -17.38 -16.71 8.39
N ALA A 80 -17.79 -16.39 7.15
CA ALA A 80 -18.77 -17.19 6.42
C ALA A 80 -18.25 -18.61 6.13
N ALA A 81 -16.99 -18.74 5.72
CA ALA A 81 -16.33 -20.03 5.50
C ALA A 81 -16.27 -20.89 6.78
N ALA A 82 -15.94 -20.30 7.93
CA ALA A 82 -16.00 -21.01 9.22
C ALA A 82 -17.40 -21.49 9.58
N GLY A 83 -18.43 -20.73 9.22
CA GLY A 83 -19.83 -21.14 9.38
C GLY A 83 -20.33 -22.14 8.34
N LYS A 84 -19.49 -22.53 7.37
CA LYS A 84 -19.88 -23.34 6.19
C LYS A 84 -20.99 -22.71 5.35
N ASP A 85 -21.19 -21.41 5.44
CA ASP A 85 -22.11 -20.65 4.59
C ASP A 85 -21.42 -20.33 3.26
N TRP A 86 -21.29 -21.35 2.41
CA TRP A 86 -20.55 -21.24 1.15
C TRP A 86 -21.21 -20.29 0.16
N ASN A 87 -22.54 -20.18 0.15
CA ASN A 87 -23.24 -19.22 -0.68
C ASN A 87 -22.83 -17.78 -0.33
N LYS A 88 -22.77 -17.46 0.98
CA LYS A 88 -22.31 -16.15 1.44
C LYS A 88 -20.80 -15.96 1.21
N ALA A 89 -20.00 -17.00 1.44
CA ALA A 89 -18.56 -16.94 1.25
C ALA A 89 -18.21 -16.70 -0.24
N ASP A 90 -18.86 -17.40 -1.16
CA ASP A 90 -18.61 -17.32 -2.60
C ASP A 90 -18.98 -15.95 -3.17
N ALA A 91 -19.97 -15.26 -2.60
CA ALA A 91 -20.35 -13.89 -2.99
C ALA A 91 -19.24 -12.84 -2.79
N TYR A 92 -18.20 -13.13 -1.99
CA TYR A 92 -17.04 -12.25 -1.83
C TYR A 92 -16.01 -12.39 -2.95
N TRP A 93 -16.08 -13.46 -3.75
CA TRP A 93 -15.16 -13.67 -4.87
C TRP A 93 -15.62 -12.90 -6.10
N VAL A 94 -14.66 -12.54 -6.96
CA VAL A 94 -14.94 -11.98 -8.27
C VAL A 94 -15.87 -12.91 -9.06
N GLY A 95 -16.98 -12.36 -9.57
CA GLY A 95 -18.00 -13.16 -10.26
C GLY A 95 -18.83 -14.09 -9.35
N GLY A 96 -18.75 -13.91 -8.02
CA GLY A 96 -19.59 -14.61 -7.05
C GLY A 96 -19.23 -16.09 -6.83
N LYS A 97 -18.02 -16.51 -7.23
CA LYS A 97 -17.49 -17.85 -6.98
C LYS A 97 -15.96 -17.85 -7.01
N PRO A 98 -15.30 -18.75 -6.28
CA PRO A 98 -13.86 -18.95 -6.40
C PRO A 98 -13.45 -19.40 -7.82
N PRO A 99 -12.18 -19.19 -8.22
CA PRO A 99 -11.63 -19.83 -9.41
C PRO A 99 -11.69 -21.37 -9.28
N PRO A 100 -11.67 -22.14 -10.39
CA PRO A 100 -11.87 -23.60 -10.36
C PRO A 100 -10.91 -24.38 -9.46
N GLN A 101 -9.69 -23.89 -9.28
CA GLN A 101 -8.74 -24.36 -8.27
C GLN A 101 -8.38 -23.16 -7.40
N PRO A 102 -9.14 -22.89 -6.34
CA PRO A 102 -8.78 -21.80 -5.47
C PRO A 102 -7.65 -22.26 -4.58
N ASP A 103 -6.58 -21.50 -4.61
CA ASP A 103 -5.40 -21.69 -3.76
C ASP A 103 -5.71 -21.45 -2.26
N ASP A 104 -6.99 -21.32 -1.87
CA ASP A 104 -7.49 -21.35 -0.48
C ASP A 104 -8.10 -22.70 -0.06
N TYR A 105 -7.88 -23.76 -0.83
CA TYR A 105 -8.45 -25.09 -0.58
C TYR A 105 -8.23 -25.58 0.87
N SER A 106 -7.11 -25.23 1.52
CA SER A 106 -6.87 -25.58 2.93
C SER A 106 -7.91 -25.01 3.90
N VAL A 107 -8.56 -23.90 3.57
CA VAL A 107 -9.68 -23.32 4.33
C VAL A 107 -10.99 -24.04 3.96
N ARG A 108 -11.23 -24.23 2.66
CA ARG A 108 -12.47 -24.85 2.15
C ARG A 108 -12.61 -26.33 2.48
N SER A 109 -11.49 -27.04 2.66
CA SER A 109 -11.44 -28.47 3.00
C SER A 109 -11.48 -28.75 4.50
N LEU A 110 -11.63 -27.72 5.35
CA LEU A 110 -11.73 -27.91 6.80
C LEU A 110 -12.97 -28.72 7.17
N GLN A 111 -12.73 -29.86 7.79
CA GLN A 111 -13.73 -30.72 8.41
C GLN A 111 -13.59 -30.65 9.94
N ASP A 112 -14.64 -31.05 10.65
CA ASP A 112 -14.69 -31.10 12.12
C ASP A 112 -14.24 -29.81 12.82
N LEU A 113 -14.56 -28.66 12.21
CA LEU A 113 -14.21 -27.35 12.73
C LEU A 113 -14.99 -27.05 14.02
N GLY A 114 -14.30 -26.97 15.15
CA GLY A 114 -14.86 -26.49 16.41
C GLY A 114 -14.83 -24.96 16.52
N SER A 115 -13.71 -24.33 16.16
CA SER A 115 -13.60 -22.86 16.16
C SER A 115 -12.46 -22.39 15.25
N MET A 116 -12.59 -21.18 14.69
CA MET A 116 -11.54 -20.54 13.91
C MET A 116 -11.27 -19.13 14.43
N ARG A 117 -10.01 -18.83 14.76
CA ARG A 117 -9.55 -17.48 15.04
C ARG A 117 -8.86 -16.93 13.80
N ILE A 118 -9.35 -15.78 13.33
CA ILE A 118 -8.87 -15.09 12.14
C ILE A 118 -7.97 -13.94 12.58
N ASN A 119 -6.76 -13.88 12.04
CA ASN A 119 -5.85 -12.74 12.20
C ASN A 119 -5.46 -12.23 10.81
N ASN A 120 -5.92 -11.02 10.48
CA ASN A 120 -5.52 -10.32 9.26
C ASN A 120 -4.35 -9.40 9.61
N GLU A 121 -3.24 -9.54 8.92
CA GLU A 121 -2.12 -8.60 9.05
C GLU A 121 -2.38 -7.31 8.26
N ALA A 122 -1.46 -6.35 8.35
CA ALA A 122 -1.57 -5.08 7.65
C ALA A 122 -1.72 -5.32 6.13
N PRO A 123 -2.77 -4.75 5.49
CA PRO A 123 -2.92 -4.82 4.04
C PRO A 123 -1.75 -4.16 3.32
N LYS A 124 -1.30 -4.79 2.23
CA LYS A 124 -0.22 -4.33 1.36
C LYS A 124 -0.82 -3.87 0.03
N PRO A 125 -0.74 -2.58 -0.33
CA PRO A 125 -1.12 -2.12 -1.66
C PRO A 125 -0.34 -2.86 -2.75
N LEU A 126 -1.02 -3.19 -3.85
CA LEU A 126 -0.45 -3.81 -5.05
C LEU A 126 -0.35 -2.84 -6.23
N ASP A 127 -0.81 -1.62 -6.04
CA ASP A 127 -0.72 -0.50 -6.98
C ASP A 127 -0.19 0.75 -6.29
N GLU A 128 0.14 1.76 -7.08
CA GLU A 128 0.59 3.08 -6.62
C GLU A 128 -0.57 4.10 -6.56
N GLU A 129 -1.82 3.64 -6.72
CA GLU A 129 -2.99 4.52 -6.71
C GLU A 129 -3.33 4.97 -5.28
N MET A 130 -3.88 6.19 -5.17
CA MET A 130 -4.35 6.76 -3.90
C MET A 130 -5.78 7.28 -4.08
N PRO A 131 -6.80 6.62 -3.51
CA PRO A 131 -6.74 5.38 -2.72
C PRO A 131 -6.44 4.15 -3.58
N THR A 132 -5.76 3.16 -2.97
CA THR A 132 -5.39 1.92 -3.67
C THR A 132 -6.61 1.14 -4.18
N ARG A 133 -6.45 0.46 -5.31
CA ARG A 133 -7.51 -0.34 -5.95
C ARG A 133 -7.27 -1.84 -5.86
N ALA A 134 -6.07 -2.27 -5.53
CA ALA A 134 -5.68 -3.66 -5.38
C ALA A 134 -4.79 -3.84 -4.15
N VAL A 135 -5.08 -4.86 -3.35
CA VAL A 135 -4.34 -5.14 -2.11
C VAL A 135 -4.09 -6.62 -1.93
N GLU A 136 -3.01 -6.96 -1.24
CA GLU A 136 -2.75 -8.27 -0.66
C GLU A 136 -2.85 -8.17 0.86
N ILE A 137 -3.61 -9.06 1.48
CA ILE A 137 -3.82 -9.11 2.92
C ILE A 137 -3.27 -10.44 3.43
N PRO A 138 -2.13 -10.45 4.14
CA PRO A 138 -1.64 -11.64 4.79
C PRO A 138 -2.59 -12.07 5.91
N VAL A 139 -2.79 -13.39 6.05
CA VAL A 139 -3.73 -13.98 6.99
C VAL A 139 -3.09 -15.13 7.73
N VAL A 140 -3.30 -15.16 9.04
CA VAL A 140 -3.00 -16.30 9.92
C VAL A 140 -4.30 -16.79 10.54
N LEU A 141 -4.61 -18.06 10.35
CA LEU A 141 -5.77 -18.74 10.93
C LEU A 141 -5.30 -19.73 11.97
N ARG A 142 -5.90 -19.66 13.16
CA ARG A 142 -5.76 -20.69 14.19
C ARG A 142 -7.07 -21.46 14.28
N VAL A 143 -7.02 -22.73 13.92
CA VAL A 143 -8.16 -23.62 13.72
C VAL A 143 -8.17 -24.67 14.82
N ARG A 144 -9.31 -24.83 15.50
CA ARG A 144 -9.53 -25.93 16.45
C ARG A 144 -10.38 -26.99 15.77
N LYS A 145 -9.84 -28.20 15.67
CA LYS A 145 -10.50 -29.41 15.18
C LYS A 145 -10.60 -30.46 16.29
N SER A 146 -11.25 -31.58 16.00
CA SER A 146 -11.32 -32.76 16.88
C SER A 146 -9.94 -33.34 17.24
N ASP A 147 -9.00 -33.27 16.31
CA ASP A 147 -7.63 -33.80 16.42
C ASP A 147 -6.63 -32.81 17.06
N GLY A 148 -7.02 -31.56 17.31
CA GLY A 148 -6.15 -30.57 17.94
C GLY A 148 -6.29 -29.15 17.40
N ILE A 149 -5.25 -28.35 17.61
CA ILE A 149 -5.17 -26.97 17.12
C ILE A 149 -4.16 -26.94 15.98
N HIS A 150 -4.54 -26.31 14.87
CA HIS A 150 -3.76 -26.23 13.64
C HIS A 150 -3.65 -24.77 13.22
N GLU A 151 -2.57 -24.44 12.52
CA GLU A 151 -2.37 -23.11 11.95
C GLU A 151 -2.38 -23.18 10.43
N ILE A 152 -3.05 -22.22 9.79
CA ILE A 152 -3.06 -22.05 8.33
C ILE A 152 -2.64 -20.62 8.05
N LYS A 153 -1.60 -20.44 7.24
CA LYS A 153 -1.04 -19.13 6.87
C LYS A 153 -1.19 -18.89 5.39
N GLY A 154 -1.24 -17.62 5.01
CA GLY A 154 -1.39 -17.27 3.62
C GLY A 154 -1.70 -15.81 3.37
N TRP A 155 -2.34 -15.56 2.23
CA TRP A 155 -2.80 -14.24 1.84
C TRP A 155 -4.07 -14.31 1.00
N TYR A 156 -4.79 -13.19 0.95
CA TYR A 156 -5.88 -12.93 0.01
C TYR A 156 -5.56 -11.67 -0.79
N ARG A 157 -5.77 -11.72 -2.10
CA ARG A 157 -5.70 -10.54 -2.97
C ARG A 157 -7.09 -10.08 -3.31
N LEU A 158 -7.28 -8.77 -3.24
CA LEU A 158 -8.56 -8.13 -3.47
C LEU A 158 -8.42 -6.99 -4.46
N ARG A 159 -9.51 -6.71 -5.17
CA ARG A 159 -9.67 -5.53 -6.02
C ARG A 159 -10.95 -4.78 -5.64
N ARG A 160 -10.96 -3.46 -5.84
CA ARG A 160 -12.20 -2.69 -5.77
C ARG A 160 -13.14 -3.08 -6.90
N LYS A 161 -14.44 -3.10 -6.59
CA LYS A 161 -15.49 -3.27 -7.59
C LYS A 161 -15.50 -2.08 -8.55
N ILE A 162 -15.97 -2.32 -9.77
CA ILE A 162 -16.18 -1.24 -10.74
C ILE A 162 -17.58 -0.68 -10.46
N GLY A 163 -17.68 0.63 -10.23
CA GLY A 163 -18.96 1.31 -10.00
C GLY A 163 -19.46 1.33 -8.55
N ASP A 164 -18.85 0.55 -7.66
CA ASP A 164 -19.19 0.48 -6.23
C ASP A 164 -17.94 0.66 -5.34
N ASP A 165 -18.16 0.98 -4.07
CA ASP A 165 -17.10 1.07 -3.05
C ASP A 165 -16.72 -0.27 -2.40
N GLY A 166 -17.22 -1.39 -2.95
CA GLY A 166 -16.94 -2.73 -2.42
C GLY A 166 -15.58 -3.33 -2.86
N TRP A 167 -15.18 -4.40 -2.18
CA TRP A 167 -14.02 -5.22 -2.54
C TRP A 167 -14.44 -6.64 -2.94
N GLU A 168 -13.66 -7.26 -3.82
CA GLU A 168 -13.82 -8.65 -4.25
C GLU A 168 -12.49 -9.38 -4.16
N ILE A 169 -12.54 -10.64 -3.74
CA ILE A 169 -11.39 -11.54 -3.72
C ILE A 169 -11.11 -12.00 -5.15
N THR A 170 -9.88 -11.81 -5.59
CA THR A 170 -9.42 -12.21 -6.94
C THR A 170 -8.60 -13.49 -6.91
N SER A 171 -7.84 -13.69 -5.85
CA SER A 171 -6.97 -14.84 -5.64
C SER A 171 -6.61 -14.96 -4.16
N ALA A 172 -6.10 -16.11 -3.78
CA ALA A 172 -5.63 -16.39 -2.43
C ALA A 172 -4.45 -17.33 -2.49
N SER A 173 -3.74 -17.54 -1.39
CA SER A 173 -2.90 -18.72 -1.19
C SER A 173 -2.88 -19.04 0.29
N MET A 174 -3.42 -20.19 0.69
CA MET A 174 -3.51 -20.62 2.09
C MET A 174 -2.92 -22.01 2.23
N ARG A 175 -2.03 -22.20 3.21
CA ARG A 175 -1.35 -23.49 3.45
C ARG A 175 -1.30 -23.78 4.94
N PRO A 176 -1.40 -25.06 5.35
CA PRO A 176 -1.11 -25.45 6.73
C PRO A 176 0.34 -25.08 7.08
N SER A 177 0.54 -24.54 8.29
CA SER A 177 1.89 -24.35 8.87
C SER A 177 2.39 -25.70 9.38
N LEU A 178 3.64 -26.02 9.06
CA LEU A 178 4.38 -27.11 9.69
C LEU A 178 5.25 -26.46 10.76
N ASP A 179 4.75 -26.40 11.98
CA ASP A 179 5.54 -25.98 13.14
C ASP A 179 6.17 -27.20 13.83
#